data_AF-A0AAD1XUA6-F1
#
_entry.id   AF-A0AAD1XUA6-F1
#
_cell.length_a   1.000
_cell.length_b   1.000
_cell.length_c   1.000
_cell.angle_alpha   90.00
_cell.angle_beta   90.00
_cell.angle_gamma   90.00
#
_symmetry.space_group_name_H-M   'P 1'
#
loop_
_entity.id
_entity.type
_entity.pdbx_description
1 polymer ?
#
loop_
_entity_poly.entity_id
_entity_poly.type
_entity_poly.pdbx_seq_one_letter_code
_entity_poly.pdbx_strand_id
1 'polypeptide(L)'
;MNSIGTRTKNMLLVHDDIGKAKPSTRKLPSENFAYGKADYQDVEGAGDVMSNWKFHDQSSKNKPDRDFKKLNKMGLKHKACNARDTYKFRQQNDARMKEAKAGVGKRTTLPPSEFTYGMPCRPSTPIRDVMGNFFGEMAESEIKYKYHHTKTNFRKTDMVQEANKHTAKSKIAHDFIKSKGKEDETQAKLFSGSQDLFKINRFKKVAPRYKKDPRAHHA
;
A
#
# COMPACT_ATOMS: atom_id res chain seq x y z
N MET A 1 -54.12 22.98 -13.96
CA MET A 1 -53.63 21.70 -13.41
C MET A 1 -53.30 20.78 -14.57
N ASN A 2 -52.05 20.78 -15.03
CA ASN A 2 -51.67 20.01 -16.22
C ASN A 2 -51.15 18.64 -15.80
N SER A 3 -51.78 17.62 -16.35
CA SER A 3 -51.46 16.19 -16.25
C SER A 3 -49.95 15.94 -16.36
N ILE A 4 -49.36 15.38 -15.29
CA ILE A 4 -47.98 14.85 -15.30
C ILE A 4 -48.03 13.56 -16.12
N GLY A 5 -47.90 13.70 -17.44
CA GLY A 5 -47.68 12.59 -18.34
C GLY A 5 -46.53 11.72 -17.83
N THR A 6 -46.71 10.41 -17.86
CA THR A 6 -45.74 9.42 -17.39
C THR A 6 -44.38 9.62 -18.08
N ARG A 7 -43.45 10.31 -17.41
CA ARG A 7 -42.10 10.55 -17.91
C ARG A 7 -41.40 9.22 -18.16
N THR A 8 -40.86 9.04 -19.37
CA THR A 8 -40.09 7.84 -19.72
C THR A 8 -38.82 7.79 -18.88
N LYS A 9 -38.50 6.61 -18.32
CA LYS A 9 -37.26 6.40 -17.56
C LYS A 9 -36.01 6.41 -18.46
N ASN A 10 -36.21 6.31 -19.78
CA ASN A 10 -35.15 6.25 -20.76
C ASN A 10 -34.77 7.67 -21.20
N MET A 11 -33.55 8.08 -20.85
CA MET A 11 -32.99 9.40 -21.19
C MET A 11 -32.93 9.67 -22.69
N LEU A 12 -32.84 8.63 -23.53
CA LEU A 12 -32.72 8.78 -24.98
C LEU A 12 -34.05 9.14 -25.66
N LEU A 13 -35.18 8.95 -24.97
CA LEU A 13 -36.52 9.21 -25.50
C LEU A 13 -37.08 10.56 -25.03
N VAL A 14 -36.31 11.31 -24.24
CA VAL A 14 -36.69 12.62 -23.74
C VAL A 14 -36.27 13.66 -24.75
N HIS A 15 -37.25 14.41 -25.27
CA HIS A 15 -36.99 15.53 -26.15
C HIS A 15 -36.55 16.74 -25.34
N ASP A 16 -35.65 17.54 -25.93
CA ASP A 16 -35.18 18.78 -25.32
C ASP A 16 -36.16 19.91 -25.64
N ASP A 17 -36.63 20.61 -24.59
CA ASP A 17 -37.40 21.84 -24.75
C ASP A 17 -36.45 23.02 -24.99
N ILE A 18 -36.73 23.83 -26.01
CA ILE A 18 -35.90 25.00 -26.34
C ILE A 18 -35.90 25.99 -25.16
N GLY A 19 -34.70 26.37 -24.70
CA GLY A 19 -34.51 27.36 -23.64
C GLY A 19 -34.73 26.84 -22.21
N LYS A 20 -35.00 25.55 -22.01
CA LYS A 20 -35.12 24.92 -20.69
C LYS A 20 -34.04 23.87 -20.47
N ALA A 21 -33.72 23.61 -19.20
CA ALA A 21 -32.88 22.47 -18.85
C ALA A 21 -33.60 21.16 -19.17
N LYS A 22 -32.84 20.13 -19.56
CA LYS A 22 -33.39 18.79 -19.82
C LYS A 22 -34.17 18.29 -18.58
N PRO A 23 -35.39 17.77 -18.75
CA PRO A 23 -36.17 17.31 -17.62
C PRO A 23 -35.53 16.07 -16.98
N SER A 24 -35.56 15.98 -15.65
CA SER A 24 -35.02 14.83 -14.95
C SER A 24 -35.83 13.56 -15.24
N THR A 25 -35.13 12.49 -15.64
CA THR A 25 -35.68 11.13 -15.82
C THR A 25 -35.63 10.28 -14.56
N ARG A 26 -35.02 10.79 -13.49
CA ARG A 26 -34.90 10.11 -12.20
C ARG A 26 -36.04 10.54 -11.28
N LYS A 27 -36.43 9.63 -10.39
CA LYS A 27 -37.31 9.97 -9.26
C LYS A 27 -36.54 10.87 -8.32
N LEU A 28 -36.79 12.17 -8.44
CA LEU A 28 -36.25 13.16 -7.52
C LEU A 28 -37.12 13.20 -6.25
N PRO A 29 -36.51 13.50 -5.09
CA PRO A 29 -37.25 13.87 -3.88
C PRO A 29 -38.24 15.03 -4.11
N SER A 30 -39.12 15.26 -3.14
CA SER A 30 -40.11 16.34 -3.17
C SER A 30 -39.47 17.71 -3.45
N GLU A 31 -40.23 18.65 -3.97
CA GLU A 31 -39.75 20.00 -4.32
C GLU A 31 -39.12 20.76 -3.14
N ASN A 32 -39.55 20.46 -1.90
CA ASN A 32 -38.97 21.04 -0.68
C ASN A 32 -37.69 20.34 -0.19
N PHE A 33 -37.11 19.42 -0.97
CA PHE A 33 -35.89 18.72 -0.59
C PHE A 33 -34.65 19.56 -0.93
N ALA A 34 -33.88 19.92 0.11
CA ALA A 34 -32.60 20.59 -0.07
C ALA A 34 -31.53 19.58 -0.52
N TYR A 35 -30.95 19.80 -1.70
CA TYR A 35 -29.81 19.03 -2.18
C TYR A 35 -28.50 19.57 -1.59
N GLY A 36 -27.57 18.66 -1.31
CA GLY A 36 -26.27 18.98 -0.75
C GLY A 36 -25.95 18.12 0.46
N LYS A 37 -24.71 18.21 0.95
CA LYS A 37 -24.33 17.67 2.24
C LYS A 37 -24.35 18.82 3.23
N ALA A 38 -25.17 18.74 4.27
CA ALA A 38 -25.12 19.72 5.35
C ALA A 38 -23.74 19.67 6.01
N ASP A 39 -23.21 20.84 6.35
CA ASP A 39 -22.00 20.92 7.14
C ASP A 39 -22.28 20.37 8.53
N TYR A 40 -21.42 19.46 8.98
CA TYR A 40 -21.49 18.95 10.33
C TYR A 40 -20.87 20.00 11.25
N GLN A 41 -21.71 20.73 11.97
CA GLN A 41 -21.23 21.59 13.04
C GLN A 41 -20.73 20.71 14.17
N ASP A 42 -19.56 21.04 14.70
CA ASP A 42 -19.06 20.38 15.90
C ASP A 42 -20.07 20.60 17.03
N VAL A 43 -20.25 19.56 17.85
CA VAL A 43 -21.10 19.65 19.03
C VAL A 43 -20.44 20.49 20.13
N GLU A 44 -19.11 20.58 20.11
CA GLU A 44 -18.33 21.36 21.06
C GLU A 44 -18.09 22.79 20.53
N GLY A 45 -18.48 23.80 21.32
CA GLY A 45 -18.20 25.20 21.00
C GLY A 45 -16.77 25.60 21.36
N ALA A 46 -16.30 26.72 20.79
CA ALA A 46 -14.96 27.24 21.11
C ALA A 46 -14.75 27.49 22.61
N GLY A 47 -15.80 27.91 23.34
CA GLY A 47 -15.73 28.09 24.79
C GLY A 47 -15.52 26.80 25.57
N ASP A 48 -16.15 25.70 25.13
CA ASP A 48 -16.04 24.39 25.77
C ASP A 48 -14.65 23.79 25.56
N VAL A 49 -14.11 23.90 24.33
CA VAL A 49 -12.77 23.44 23.98
C VAL A 49 -11.70 24.16 24.81
N MET A 50 -11.89 25.45 25.09
CA MET A 50 -10.92 26.24 25.85
C MET A 50 -11.02 26.01 27.37
N SER A 51 -12.21 25.68 27.88
CA SER A 51 -12.46 25.59 29.33
C SER A 51 -12.30 24.17 29.88
N ASN A 52 -12.53 23.14 29.05
CA ASN A 52 -12.56 21.76 29.49
C ASN A 52 -11.38 20.97 28.93
N TRP A 53 -10.42 20.65 29.80
CA TRP A 53 -9.36 19.72 29.44
C TRP A 53 -9.85 18.27 29.57
N LYS A 54 -10.08 17.61 28.44
CA LYS A 54 -10.47 16.19 28.43
C LYS A 54 -9.22 15.31 28.57
N PHE A 55 -9.17 14.52 29.64
CA PHE A 55 -8.14 13.49 29.78
C PHE A 55 -8.35 12.38 28.74
N HIS A 56 -7.25 11.79 28.28
CA HIS A 56 -7.31 10.70 27.32
C HIS A 56 -8.00 9.48 27.94
N ASP A 57 -9.07 9.01 27.32
CA ASP A 57 -9.60 7.68 27.61
C ASP A 57 -8.82 6.65 26.79
N GLN A 58 -8.60 5.47 27.37
CA GLN A 58 -8.00 4.37 26.62
C GLN A 58 -8.93 4.02 25.45
N SER A 59 -8.42 4.10 24.23
CA SER A 59 -9.20 3.73 23.06
C SER A 59 -9.58 2.24 23.14
N SER A 60 -10.87 1.95 22.95
CA SER A 60 -11.33 0.57 22.85
C SER A 60 -10.68 -0.07 21.62
N LYS A 61 -10.16 -1.28 21.76
CA LYS A 61 -9.63 -2.02 20.61
C LYS A 61 -10.73 -2.26 19.58
N ASN A 62 -10.49 -1.85 18.34
CA ASN A 62 -11.39 -2.15 17.24
C ASN A 62 -11.51 -3.66 17.07
N LYS A 63 -12.73 -4.14 16.80
CA LYS A 63 -12.94 -5.56 16.55
C LYS A 63 -12.17 -5.95 15.29
N PRO A 64 -11.43 -7.08 15.29
CA PRO A 64 -10.69 -7.51 14.12
C PRO A 64 -11.62 -7.79 12.94
N ASP A 65 -11.07 -7.64 11.74
CA ASP A 65 -11.79 -7.87 10.49
C ASP A 65 -12.30 -9.32 10.40
N ARG A 66 -13.36 -9.49 9.61
CA ARG A 66 -13.93 -10.82 9.36
C ARG A 66 -12.98 -11.66 8.53
N ASP A 67 -12.78 -12.92 8.94
CA ASP A 67 -12.01 -13.90 8.19
C ASP A 67 -12.90 -14.56 7.12
N PHE A 68 -12.91 -13.97 5.93
CA PHE A 68 -13.66 -14.51 4.81
C PHE A 68 -13.18 -15.89 4.35
N LYS A 69 -11.91 -16.25 4.54
CA LYS A 69 -11.41 -17.58 4.18
C LYS A 69 -12.03 -18.64 5.09
N LYS A 70 -12.05 -18.37 6.40
CA LYS A 70 -12.70 -19.26 7.38
C LYS A 70 -14.21 -19.31 7.17
N LEU A 71 -14.87 -18.16 6.97
CA LEU A 71 -16.31 -18.10 6.69
C LEU A 71 -16.69 -18.89 5.44
N ASN A 72 -15.91 -18.78 4.36
CA ASN A 72 -16.18 -19.53 3.12
C ASN A 72 -15.97 -21.04 3.33
N LYS A 73 -14.94 -21.46 4.05
CA LYS A 73 -14.73 -22.87 4.40
C LYS A 73 -15.90 -23.45 5.20
N MET A 74 -16.46 -22.67 6.13
CA MET A 74 -17.64 -23.09 6.89
C MET A 74 -18.90 -23.09 6.00
N GLY A 75 -19.10 -22.08 5.17
CA GLY A 75 -20.21 -22.01 4.24
C GLY A 75 -20.25 -23.19 3.26
N LEU A 76 -19.08 -23.62 2.77
CA LEU A 76 -18.96 -24.82 1.93
C LEU A 76 -19.41 -26.10 2.66
N LYS A 77 -19.09 -26.25 3.95
CA LYS A 77 -19.59 -27.38 4.76
C LYS A 77 -21.11 -27.36 4.92
N HIS A 78 -21.70 -26.16 4.96
CA HIS A 78 -23.14 -25.95 5.01
C HIS A 78 -23.81 -25.90 3.63
N LYS A 79 -23.11 -26.27 2.55
CA LYS A 79 -23.62 -26.27 1.17
C LYS A 79 -24.10 -24.88 0.68
N ALA A 80 -23.60 -23.80 1.27
CA ALA A 80 -23.84 -22.44 0.80
C ALA A 80 -22.97 -22.17 -0.45
N CYS A 81 -23.43 -22.65 -1.61
CA CYS A 81 -22.68 -22.57 -2.86
C CYS A 81 -23.08 -21.36 -3.73
N ASN A 82 -24.21 -20.69 -3.45
CA ASN A 82 -24.67 -19.51 -4.17
C ASN A 82 -24.20 -18.21 -3.48
N ALA A 83 -24.04 -17.12 -4.24
CA ALA A 83 -23.67 -15.81 -3.72
C ALA A 83 -24.67 -15.29 -2.67
N ARG A 84 -25.98 -15.50 -2.87
CA ARG A 84 -27.01 -15.12 -1.90
C ARG A 84 -26.92 -15.92 -0.61
N ASP A 85 -26.64 -17.21 -0.72
CA ASP A 85 -26.58 -18.12 0.42
C ASP A 85 -25.30 -17.90 1.24
N THR A 86 -24.17 -17.67 0.56
CA THR A 86 -22.93 -17.27 1.24
C THR A 86 -23.08 -15.92 1.96
N TYR A 87 -23.83 -14.97 1.39
CA TYR A 87 -24.13 -13.71 2.06
C TYR A 87 -25.00 -13.91 3.32
N LYS A 88 -26.10 -14.68 3.23
CA LYS A 88 -26.92 -15.04 4.40
C LYS A 88 -26.11 -15.77 5.46
N PHE A 89 -25.28 -16.72 5.06
CA PHE A 89 -24.40 -17.48 5.96
C PHE A 89 -23.43 -16.56 6.73
N ARG A 90 -22.88 -15.53 6.06
CA ARG A 90 -22.00 -14.51 6.68
C ARG A 90 -22.72 -13.53 7.61
N GLN A 91 -24.04 -13.40 7.51
CA GLN A 91 -24.81 -12.60 8.48
C GLN A 91 -25.02 -13.38 9.78
N GLN A 92 -25.31 -14.68 9.66
CA GLN A 92 -25.60 -15.55 10.80
C GLN A 92 -24.34 -16.03 11.54
N ASN A 93 -23.21 -16.13 10.83
CA ASN A 93 -21.95 -16.64 11.39
C ASN A 93 -20.88 -15.53 11.39
N ASP A 94 -20.32 -15.22 12.55
CA ASP A 94 -19.18 -14.31 12.69
C ASP A 94 -17.90 -15.13 12.95
N ALA A 95 -16.91 -14.98 12.06
CA ALA A 95 -15.56 -15.48 12.29
C ALA A 95 -14.59 -14.38 11.92
N ARG A 96 -13.71 -14.04 12.85
CA ARG A 96 -12.77 -12.94 12.73
C ARG A 96 -11.34 -13.42 12.63
N MET A 97 -10.51 -12.59 12.01
CA MET A 97 -9.08 -12.83 11.95
C MET A 97 -8.50 -12.81 13.36
N LYS A 98 -7.53 -13.68 13.61
CA LYS A 98 -6.74 -13.60 14.84
C LYS A 98 -5.87 -12.35 14.73
N GLU A 99 -5.98 -11.47 15.71
CA GLU A 99 -5.01 -10.39 15.85
C GLU A 99 -3.62 -11.00 15.96
N ALA A 100 -2.66 -10.45 15.23
CA ALA A 100 -1.27 -10.78 15.47
C ALA A 100 -1.01 -10.47 16.95
N LYS A 101 -0.61 -11.46 17.74
CA LYS A 101 -0.08 -11.19 19.06
C LYS A 101 1.10 -10.26 18.81
N ALA A 102 0.97 -8.98 19.18
CA ALA A 102 2.11 -8.09 19.20
C ALA A 102 3.16 -8.83 20.02
N GLY A 103 4.23 -9.27 19.35
CA GLY A 103 5.30 -10.01 20.03
C GLY A 103 5.70 -9.17 21.23
N VAL A 104 5.78 -9.78 22.42
CA VAL A 104 5.84 -9.12 23.74
C VAL A 104 6.56 -7.78 23.63
N GLY A 105 5.80 -6.74 23.31
CA GLY A 105 6.37 -5.41 23.20
C GLY A 105 6.83 -5.10 24.59
N LYS A 106 8.07 -4.61 24.76
CA LYS A 106 8.52 -4.11 26.05
C LYS A 106 7.40 -3.23 26.57
N ARG A 107 6.72 -3.66 27.64
CA ARG A 107 5.66 -2.85 28.25
C ARG A 107 6.33 -1.52 28.56
N THR A 108 5.90 -0.46 27.89
CA THR A 108 6.39 0.88 28.18
C THR A 108 5.87 1.20 29.57
N THR A 109 6.67 0.88 30.58
CA THR A 109 6.43 1.32 31.94
C THR A 109 6.61 2.82 31.95
N LEU A 110 5.58 3.54 32.41
CA LEU A 110 5.74 4.95 32.72
C LEU A 110 6.91 5.08 33.71
N PRO A 111 7.83 6.03 33.50
CA PRO A 111 8.91 6.22 34.44
C PRO A 111 8.37 6.69 35.79
N PRO A 112 9.10 6.47 36.90
CA PRO A 112 8.68 6.87 38.24
C PRO A 112 8.39 8.38 38.34
N SER A 113 7.64 8.80 39.37
CA SER A 113 7.28 10.21 39.58
C SER A 113 8.48 11.15 39.75
N GLU A 114 9.61 10.62 40.23
CA GLU A 114 10.88 11.35 40.37
C GLU A 114 11.68 11.46 39.06
N PHE A 115 11.21 10.84 37.99
CA PHE A 115 11.89 10.90 36.71
C PHE A 115 11.74 12.28 36.07
N THR A 116 12.85 12.99 35.96
CA THR A 116 12.91 14.24 35.21
C THR A 116 13.05 13.95 33.71
N TYR A 117 12.11 14.47 32.92
CA TYR A 117 12.21 14.45 31.46
C TYR A 117 13.20 15.51 30.98
N GLY A 118 13.88 15.21 29.87
CA GLY A 118 14.82 16.13 29.24
C GLY A 118 16.25 15.57 29.20
N MET A 119 17.08 16.21 28.39
CA MET A 119 18.52 15.93 28.34
C MET A 119 19.22 16.95 29.23
N PRO A 120 20.13 16.55 30.13
CA PRO A 120 20.93 17.52 30.88
C PRO A 120 21.69 18.41 29.90
N CYS A 121 21.89 19.67 30.27
CA CYS A 121 22.70 20.59 29.48
C CYS A 121 24.07 19.95 29.20
N ARG A 122 24.45 19.91 27.91
CA ARG A 122 25.78 19.44 27.54
C ARG A 122 26.81 20.33 28.24
N PRO A 123 27.79 19.77 28.98
CA PRO A 123 28.84 20.58 29.57
C PRO A 123 29.56 21.36 28.46
N SER A 124 30.02 22.58 28.78
CA SER A 124 30.81 23.38 27.85
C SER A 124 32.02 22.56 27.36
N THR A 125 32.32 22.63 26.06
CA THR A 125 33.52 22.01 25.50
C THR A 125 34.76 22.54 26.22
N PRO A 126 35.59 21.69 26.86
CA PRO A 126 36.77 22.15 27.57
C PRO A 126 37.69 22.96 26.65
N ILE A 127 37.97 24.21 27.01
CA ILE A 127 38.70 25.14 26.12
C ILE A 127 40.10 24.64 25.80
N ARG A 128 40.77 23.98 26.76
CA ARG A 128 42.09 23.36 26.57
C ARG A 128 42.09 22.37 25.41
N ASP A 129 41.06 21.54 25.31
CA ASP A 129 40.97 20.47 24.32
C ASP A 129 40.63 21.03 22.92
N VAL A 130 39.91 22.16 22.88
CA VAL A 130 39.68 22.93 21.64
C VAL A 130 40.98 23.58 21.16
N MET A 131 41.67 24.30 22.04
CA MET A 131 42.92 25.00 21.72
C MET A 131 44.04 24.02 21.34
N GLY A 132 44.06 22.84 21.95
CA GLY A 132 45.05 21.78 21.70
C GLY A 132 44.73 20.85 20.52
N ASN A 133 43.70 21.15 19.70
CA ASN A 133 43.27 20.30 18.58
C ASN A 133 42.92 18.84 18.93
N PHE A 134 42.60 18.57 20.20
CA PHE A 134 42.34 17.21 20.70
C PHE A 134 41.17 16.54 19.95
N PHE A 135 40.10 17.29 19.67
CA PHE A 135 38.95 16.76 18.92
C PHE A 135 39.27 16.44 17.46
N GLY A 136 40.21 17.17 16.85
CA GLY A 136 40.70 16.89 15.50
C GLY A 136 41.48 15.58 15.46
N GLU A 137 42.42 15.41 16.39
CA GLU A 137 43.17 14.15 16.54
C GLU A 137 42.26 12.96 16.83
N MET A 138 41.28 13.14 17.72
CA MET A 138 40.29 12.12 18.03
C MET A 138 39.50 11.71 16.78
N ALA A 139 39.02 12.68 16.00
CA ALA A 139 38.27 12.40 14.77
C ALA A 139 39.12 11.64 13.73
N GLU A 140 40.38 12.05 13.54
CA GLU A 140 41.29 11.32 12.66
C GLU A 140 41.53 9.89 13.13
N SER A 141 41.72 9.69 14.44
CA SER A 141 41.95 8.37 15.03
C SER A 141 40.74 7.46 14.84
N GLU A 142 39.53 7.98 15.02
CA GLU A 142 38.29 7.25 14.77
C GLU A 142 38.15 6.86 13.30
N ILE A 143 38.46 7.78 12.39
CA ILE A 143 38.41 7.53 10.95
C ILE A 143 39.40 6.42 10.59
N LYS A 144 40.66 6.53 11.05
CA LYS A 144 41.70 5.50 10.85
C LYS A 144 41.27 4.16 11.44
N TYR A 145 40.68 4.16 12.64
CA TYR A 145 40.16 2.95 13.28
C TYR A 145 39.02 2.32 12.47
N LYS A 146 38.03 3.10 12.02
CA LYS A 146 36.92 2.61 11.19
C LYS A 146 37.43 2.02 9.88
N TYR A 147 38.36 2.68 9.20
CA TYR A 147 38.98 2.14 7.98
C TYR A 147 39.74 0.85 8.24
N HIS A 148 40.55 0.78 9.30
CA HIS A 148 41.30 -0.42 9.65
C HIS A 148 40.37 -1.56 10.04
N HIS A 149 39.41 -1.32 10.93
CA HIS A 149 38.42 -2.30 11.38
C HIS A 149 37.62 -2.86 10.20
N THR A 150 37.19 -2.00 9.29
CA THR A 150 36.52 -2.42 8.06
C THR A 150 37.48 -3.26 7.21
N LYS A 151 38.73 -2.82 7.01
CA LYS A 151 39.77 -3.52 6.24
C LYS A 151 40.11 -4.92 6.80
N THR A 152 40.25 -5.07 8.11
CA THR A 152 40.65 -6.32 8.77
C THR A 152 39.51 -7.29 8.98
N ASN A 153 38.30 -6.79 9.25
CA ASN A 153 37.11 -7.62 9.44
C ASN A 153 36.36 -7.91 8.14
N PHE A 154 36.94 -7.60 6.97
CA PHE A 154 36.49 -8.13 5.68
C PHE A 154 36.77 -9.63 5.57
N ARG A 155 36.05 -10.43 6.35
CA ARG A 155 35.71 -11.79 5.94
C ARG A 155 34.62 -11.66 4.89
N LYS A 156 34.89 -12.16 3.67
CA LYS A 156 34.00 -12.14 2.49
C LYS A 156 32.58 -12.72 2.71
N THR A 157 32.29 -13.26 3.90
CA THR A 157 31.04 -13.94 4.24
C THR A 157 30.06 -13.09 5.05
N ASP A 158 30.52 -12.00 5.70
CA ASP A 158 29.66 -11.10 6.49
C ASP A 158 29.45 -9.76 5.76
N MET A 159 29.09 -9.83 4.48
CA MET A 159 28.28 -8.76 3.90
C MET A 159 26.91 -8.79 4.57
N VAL A 160 26.86 -8.20 5.77
CA VAL A 160 25.62 -7.73 6.35
C VAL A 160 24.94 -6.89 5.28
N GLN A 161 23.67 -7.20 5.09
CA GLN A 161 22.69 -6.66 4.15
C GLN A 161 22.48 -5.13 4.25
N GLU A 162 23.41 -4.40 4.84
CA GLU A 162 23.33 -2.98 5.16
C GLU A 162 24.10 -2.06 4.23
N ALA A 163 25.12 -2.55 3.52
CA ALA A 163 25.74 -1.81 2.40
C ALA A 163 24.91 -1.87 1.10
N ASN A 164 23.93 -2.79 1.03
CA ASN A 164 22.97 -2.92 -0.07
C ASN A 164 21.57 -2.39 0.29
N LYS A 165 21.49 -1.38 1.16
CA LYS A 165 20.31 -0.51 1.17
C LYS A 165 20.42 0.40 -0.05
N HIS A 166 20.30 -0.18 -1.25
CA HIS A 166 19.80 0.57 -2.39
C HIS A 166 18.57 1.32 -1.89
N THR A 167 18.62 2.65 -1.96
CA THR A 167 17.41 3.45 -1.81
C THR A 167 16.37 2.92 -2.79
N ALA A 168 15.07 3.07 -2.51
CA ALA A 168 14.01 2.56 -3.39
C ALA A 168 14.27 2.95 -4.87
N LYS A 169 14.80 4.16 -5.10
CA LYS A 169 15.20 4.66 -6.42
C LYS A 169 16.39 3.91 -7.03
N SER A 170 17.43 3.58 -6.24
CA SER A 170 18.59 2.83 -6.72
C SER A 170 18.23 1.40 -7.11
N LYS A 171 17.32 0.75 -6.36
CA LYS A 171 16.76 -0.57 -6.73
C LYS A 171 16.03 -0.51 -8.07
N ILE A 172 15.14 0.46 -8.23
CA ILE A 172 14.39 0.66 -9.48
C ILE A 172 15.33 0.90 -10.67
N ALA A 173 16.36 1.75 -10.51
CA ALA A 173 17.33 2.01 -11.56
C ALA A 173 18.13 0.75 -11.93
N HIS A 174 18.57 -0.02 -10.94
CA HIS A 174 19.32 -1.25 -11.17
C HIS A 174 18.44 -2.34 -11.84
N ASP A 175 17.19 -2.46 -11.43
CA ASP A 175 16.22 -3.38 -12.05
C ASP A 175 15.91 -2.98 -13.50
N PHE A 176 15.79 -1.67 -13.77
CA PHE A 176 15.56 -1.14 -15.11
C PHE A 176 16.74 -1.42 -16.07
N ILE A 177 17.98 -1.21 -15.62
CA ILE A 177 19.17 -1.52 -16.43
C ILE A 177 19.24 -3.02 -16.73
N LYS A 178 18.92 -3.86 -15.74
CA LYS A 178 18.93 -5.32 -15.89
C LYS A 178 17.81 -5.84 -16.80
N SER A 179 16.63 -5.20 -16.80
CA SER A 179 15.55 -5.57 -17.72
C SER A 179 15.87 -5.17 -19.15
N LYS A 180 16.44 -3.97 -19.36
CA LYS A 180 16.88 -3.47 -20.67
C LYS A 180 17.86 -4.43 -21.35
N GLY A 181 18.90 -4.86 -20.64
CA GLY A 181 19.88 -5.80 -21.21
C GLY A 181 19.27 -7.15 -21.62
N LYS A 182 18.28 -7.65 -20.88
CA LYS A 182 17.56 -8.88 -21.25
C LYS A 182 16.63 -8.67 -22.45
N GLU A 183 15.98 -7.52 -22.55
CA GLU A 183 15.11 -7.19 -23.68
C GLU A 183 15.92 -7.10 -24.97
N ASP A 184 17.05 -6.41 -24.94
CA ASP A 184 17.96 -6.26 -26.07
C ASP A 184 18.53 -7.64 -26.51
N GLU A 185 18.91 -8.51 -25.56
CA GLU A 185 19.29 -9.89 -25.87
C GLU A 185 18.14 -10.73 -26.48
N THR A 186 16.91 -10.56 -25.99
CA THR A 186 15.76 -11.29 -26.54
C THR A 186 15.37 -10.81 -27.94
N GLN A 187 15.49 -9.51 -28.22
CA GLN A 187 15.27 -8.97 -29.56
C GLN A 187 16.35 -9.46 -30.52
N ALA A 188 17.63 -9.42 -30.12
CA ALA A 188 18.72 -9.98 -30.93
C ALA A 188 18.48 -11.45 -31.30
N LYS A 189 17.97 -12.26 -30.37
CA LYS A 189 17.63 -13.68 -30.61
C LYS A 189 16.41 -13.88 -31.51
N LEU A 190 15.45 -12.95 -31.52
CA LEU A 190 14.29 -12.98 -32.43
C LEU A 190 14.69 -12.70 -33.88
N PHE A 191 15.66 -11.80 -34.11
CA PHE A 191 16.16 -11.48 -35.46
C PHE A 191 17.17 -12.52 -35.98
N SER A 192 17.82 -13.31 -35.11
CA SER A 192 18.81 -14.31 -35.51
C SER A 192 18.22 -15.67 -35.93
N GLY A 193 16.90 -15.77 -36.15
CA GLY A 193 16.25 -17.01 -36.61
C GLY A 193 16.25 -18.17 -35.60
N SER A 194 16.46 -17.89 -34.32
CA SER A 194 16.44 -18.89 -33.25
C SER A 194 15.03 -19.48 -33.07
N GLN A 195 14.94 -20.82 -32.94
CA GLN A 195 13.68 -21.57 -32.74
C GLN A 195 12.99 -21.30 -31.38
N ASP A 196 13.61 -20.52 -30.49
CA ASP A 196 13.05 -20.12 -29.20
C ASP A 196 12.17 -18.86 -29.33
N LEU A 197 11.09 -18.97 -30.12
CA LEU A 197 10.15 -17.86 -30.39
C LEU A 197 9.28 -17.47 -29.18
N PHE A 198 9.16 -18.33 -28.16
CA PHE A 198 8.24 -18.12 -27.04
C PHE A 198 8.95 -17.79 -25.72
N LYS A 199 8.56 -16.66 -25.10
CA LYS A 199 9.05 -16.19 -23.79
C LYS A 199 8.73 -17.12 -22.61
N ILE A 200 7.78 -18.02 -22.79
CA ILE A 200 7.21 -18.87 -21.74
C ILE A 200 7.59 -20.33 -21.94
N ASN A 201 8.29 -20.92 -20.96
CA ASN A 201 8.88 -22.27 -21.02
C ASN A 201 7.90 -23.38 -21.43
N ARG A 202 6.61 -23.22 -21.12
CA ARG A 202 5.56 -24.19 -21.46
C ARG A 202 5.45 -24.44 -22.97
N PHE A 203 5.84 -23.47 -23.82
CA PHE A 203 5.67 -23.55 -25.27
C PHE A 203 6.92 -23.97 -26.03
N LYS A 204 8.07 -24.11 -25.35
CA LYS A 204 9.33 -24.57 -25.99
C LYS A 204 9.25 -25.99 -26.57
N LYS A 205 8.37 -26.83 -26.04
CA LYS A 205 8.23 -28.24 -26.44
C LYS A 205 6.99 -28.52 -27.30
N VAL A 206 6.27 -27.48 -27.71
CA VAL A 206 5.03 -27.66 -28.49
C VAL A 206 5.36 -27.61 -29.97
N ALA A 207 5.22 -28.74 -30.67
CA ALA A 207 5.41 -28.80 -32.10
C ALA A 207 4.35 -27.93 -32.84
N PRO A 208 4.72 -27.23 -33.93
CA PRO A 208 3.77 -26.47 -34.72
C PRO A 208 2.68 -27.39 -35.28
N ARG A 209 1.42 -26.97 -35.17
CA ARG A 209 0.26 -27.78 -35.55
C ARG A 209 0.00 -27.85 -37.06
N TYR A 210 0.73 -27.08 -37.86
CA TYR A 210 0.56 -27.07 -39.31
C TYR A 210 1.76 -27.77 -39.98
N LYS A 211 1.46 -28.67 -40.92
CA LYS A 211 2.47 -29.18 -41.85
C LYS A 211 2.70 -28.08 -42.89
N LYS A 212 3.95 -27.68 -43.12
CA LYS A 212 4.30 -26.79 -44.23
C LYS A 212 3.92 -27.51 -45.53
N ASP A 213 2.96 -26.96 -46.26
CA ASP A 213 2.52 -27.55 -47.54
C ASP A 213 3.67 -27.45 -48.55
N PRO A 214 4.16 -28.57 -49.13
CA PRO A 214 5.29 -28.54 -50.06
C PRO A 214 5.00 -27.80 -51.39
N ARG A 215 3.77 -27.33 -51.63
CA ARG A 215 3.40 -26.60 -52.87
C ARG A 215 3.67 -25.10 -52.85
N ALA A 216 4.13 -24.52 -51.74
CA ALA A 216 4.33 -23.08 -51.61
C ALA A 216 5.69 -22.56 -52.15
N HIS A 217 6.28 -23.21 -53.16
CA HIS A 217 7.53 -22.77 -53.80
C HIS A 217 7.38 -22.42 -55.30
N HIS A 218 6.15 -22.27 -55.80
CA HIS A 218 5.90 -21.68 -57.11
C HIS A 218 4.79 -20.63 -57.04
N ALA A 219 5.17 -19.42 -56.62
CA ALA A 219 4.57 -18.15 -56.99
C ALA A 219 5.62 -17.06 -56.73
#